data_AF-A0A847MNF0-F1
#
_entry.id   AF-A0A847MNF0-F1
#
_cell.length_a   1.000
_cell.length_b   1.000
_cell.length_c   1.000
_cell.angle_alpha   90.00
_cell.angle_beta   90.00
_cell.angle_gamma   90.00
#
_symmetry.space_group_name_H-M   'P 1'
#
loop_
_entity.id
_entity.type
_entity.pdbx_description
1 polymer ?
#
loop_
_entity_poly.entity_id
_entity_poly.type
_entity_poly.pdbx_seq_one_letter_code
_entity_poly.pdbx_strand_id
1 'polypeptide(L)' 'MAIIIRFVFLFIIAFWVLRFFSRTIDFYWQHTIGAFFNWLGVNGDLMMKIVIGLSILVTILFALYKWY' A
#
# COMPACT_ATOMS: atom_id res chain seq x y z
N MET A 1 -7.72 13.83 -22.32
CA MET A 1 -7.43 13.43 -20.92
C MET A 1 -8.61 12.73 -20.23
N ALA A 2 -9.79 13.33 -20.12
CA ALA A 2 -10.94 12.71 -19.43
C ALA A 2 -11.35 11.33 -19.99
N ILE A 3 -11.26 11.12 -21.30
CA ILE A 3 -11.57 9.84 -21.96
C ILE A 3 -10.59 8.74 -21.55
N ILE A 4 -9.29 9.04 -21.52
CA ILE A 4 -8.23 8.08 -21.14
C ILE A 4 -8.44 7.64 -19.69
N ILE A 5 -8.73 8.59 -18.79
CA ILE A 5 -9.02 8.32 -17.38
C ILE A 5 -10.22 7.37 -17.24
N ARG A 6 -11.30 7.61 -18.00
CA ARG A 6 -12.48 6.73 -18.00
C ARG A 6 -12.14 5.29 -18.42
N PHE A 7 -11.35 5.12 -19.48
CA PHE A 7 -10.91 3.78 -19.91
C PHE A 7 -10.01 3.10 -18.89
N VAL A 8 -9.12 3.83 -18.22
CA VAL A 8 -8.30 3.31 -17.13
C VAL A 8 -9.18 2.83 -15.96
N PHE A 9 -10.18 3.62 -15.57
CA PHE A 9 -11.14 3.22 -14.53
C PHE A 9 -11.94 1.98 -14.92
N LEU A 10 -12.46 1.93 -16.16
CA LEU A 10 -13.18 0.76 -16.67
C LEU A 10 -12.29 -0.49 -16.69
N PHE A 11 -11.03 -0.35 -17.11
CA PHE A 11 -10.07 -1.44 -17.10
C PHE A 11 -9.78 -1.94 -15.68
N ILE A 12 -9.59 -1.04 -14.72
CA ILE A 12 -9.38 -1.39 -13.31
C ILE A 12 -10.60 -2.16 -12.78
N ILE A 13 -11.82 -1.66 -13.03
CA ILE A 13 -13.05 -2.32 -12.58
C ILE A 13 -13.17 -3.72 -13.21
N ALA A 14 -13.00 -3.82 -14.52
CA ALA A 14 -13.07 -5.09 -15.24
C ALA A 14 -12.00 -6.08 -14.74
N PHE A 15 -10.77 -5.62 -14.50
CA PHE A 15 -9.70 -6.43 -13.93
C PHE A 15 -10.06 -6.96 -12.54
N TRP A 16 -10.61 -6.11 -11.66
CA TRP A 16 -11.04 -6.53 -10.33
C TRP A 16 -12.19 -7.53 -10.38
N VAL A 17 -13.17 -7.34 -11.25
CA VAL A 17 -14.28 -8.29 -11.45
C VAL A 17 -13.74 -9.62 -11.99
N LEU A 18 -12.95 -9.60 -13.06
CA LEU A 18 -12.38 -10.79 -13.68
C LEU A 18 -11.45 -11.57 -12.74
N ARG A 19 -10.77 -10.90 -11.82
CA ARG A 19 -9.97 -11.55 -10.77
C ARG A 19 -10.81 -12.53 -9.93
N PHE A 20 -12.03 -12.15 -9.54
CA PHE A 20 -12.90 -13.04 -8.76
C PHE A 20 -13.37 -14.27 -9.55
N PHE A 21 -13.49 -14.14 -10.87
CA PHE A 21 -14.01 -15.20 -11.74
C PHE A 21 -12.92 -16.06 -12.41
N SER A 22 -11.67 -15.59 -12.47
CA SER A 22 -10.57 -16.27 -13.15
C SER A 22 -9.41 -16.58 -12.20
N ARG A 23 -9.19 -17.88 -11.99
CA ARG A 23 -8.10 -18.41 -11.14
C ARG A 23 -6.72 -17.99 -11.64
N THR A 24 -6.54 -17.86 -12.96
CA THR A 24 -5.28 -17.45 -13.57
C THR A 24 -4.96 -15.99 -13.25
N ILE A 25 -5.95 -15.10 -13.34
CA ILE A 25 -5.78 -13.66 -13.04
C ILE A 25 -5.53 -13.46 -11.55
N ASP A 26 -6.22 -14.22 -10.69
CA ASP A 26 -5.96 -14.20 -9.25
C ASP A 26 -4.55 -14.68 -8.91
N PHE A 27 -4.03 -15.72 -9.58
CA PHE A 27 -2.65 -16.19 -9.40
C PHE A 27 -1.61 -15.10 -9.74
N TYR A 28 -1.75 -14.44 -10.89
CA TYR A 28 -0.84 -13.34 -11.26
C TYR A 28 -0.94 -12.14 -10.30
N TRP A 29 -2.15 -11.82 -9.83
CA TRP A 29 -2.33 -10.77 -8.82
C TRP A 29 -1.67 -11.15 -7.49
N GLN A 30 -1.88 -12.38 -7.01
CA GLN A 30 -1.30 -12.88 -5.76
C GLN A 30 0.21 -12.88 -5.80
N HIS A 31 0.82 -13.15 -6.96
CA HIS A 31 2.27 -13.18 -7.10
C HIS A 31 2.93 -11.80 -7.27
N THR A 32 2.13 -10.75 -7.48
CA THR A 32 2.63 -9.38 -7.71
C THR A 32 2.18 -8.45 -6.58
N ILE A 33 1.03 -7.81 -6.77
CA ILE A 33 0.48 -6.80 -5.88
C ILE A 33 -0.05 -7.45 -4.59
N GLY A 34 -0.63 -8.64 -4.71
CA GLY A 34 -1.11 -9.41 -3.56
C GLY A 34 -0.01 -9.85 -2.61
N ALA A 35 1.14 -10.27 -3.14
CA ALA A 35 2.31 -10.61 -2.33
C ALA A 35 2.82 -9.38 -1.57
N PHE A 36 2.82 -8.20 -2.19
CA PHE A 36 3.16 -6.95 -1.54
C PHE A 36 2.17 -6.57 -0.43
N PHE A 37 0.86 -6.65 -0.68
CA PHE A 37 -0.14 -6.39 0.36
C PHE A 37 -0.10 -7.42 1.49
N ASN A 38 0.18 -8.69 1.18
CA ASN A 38 0.35 -9.73 2.18
C ASN A 38 1.61 -9.47 3.02
N TRP A 39 2.71 -9.08 2.39
CA TRP A 39 3.93 -8.64 3.09
C TRP A 39 3.65 -7.42 3.98
N LEU A 40 2.89 -6.42 3.49
CA LEU A 40 2.44 -5.28 4.30
C LEU A 40 1.51 -5.69 5.43
N GLY A 41 0.66 -6.70 5.26
CA GLY A 41 -0.21 -7.21 6.31
C GLY A 41 0.59 -7.92 7.42
N VAL A 42 1.55 -8.75 7.03
CA VAL A 42 2.40 -9.51 7.97
C VAL A 42 3.42 -8.60 8.66
N ASN A 43 4.04 -7.68 7.93
CA ASN A 43 5.07 -6.77 8.44
C ASN A 43 4.52 -5.40 8.84
N GLY A 44 3.21 -5.18 8.70
CA GLY A 44 2.56 -3.91 9.00
C GLY A 44 2.69 -3.52 10.47
N ASP A 45 2.64 -4.49 11.37
CA ASP A 45 2.88 -4.25 12.81
C ASP A 45 4.33 -3.78 13.07
N LEU A 46 5.31 -4.41 12.41
CA LEU A 46 6.71 -4.00 12.50
C LEU A 46 6.92 -2.60 11.90
N MET A 47 6.36 -2.35 10.71
CA MET A 47 6.42 -1.03 10.06
C MET A 47 5.75 0.05 10.91
N MET A 48 4.60 -0.23 11.52
CA MET A 48 3.89 0.72 12.37
C MET A 48 4.69 1.02 13.64
N LYS A 49 5.32 0.01 14.26
CA LYS A 49 6.26 0.21 15.37
C LYS A 49 7.46 1.07 14.99
N ILE A 50 8.04 0.85 13.81
CA ILE A 50 9.16 1.66 13.28
C ILE A 50 8.70 3.11 13.05
N VAL A 51 7.54 3.33 12.44
CA VAL A 51 6.98 4.67 12.18
C VAL A 51 6.69 5.41 13.48
N ILE A 52 6.10 4.74 14.47
CA ILE A 52 5.85 5.33 15.80
C ILE A 52 7.17 5.69 16.47
N GLY A 53 8.16 4.78 16.47
CA GLY A 53 9.48 5.02 17.03
C GLY A 53 10.20 6.21 16.39
N LEU A 54 10.20 6.30 15.06
CA LEU A 54 10.75 7.43 14.31
C LEU A 54 10.03 8.74 14.63
N SER A 55 8.70 8.71 14.73
CA SER A 55 7.89 9.89 15.05
C SER A 55 8.21 10.44 16.44
N ILE A 56 8.36 9.56 17.44
CA ILE A 56 8.76 9.94 18.80
C ILE A 56 10.17 10.54 18.79
N LEU A 57 11.11 9.89 18.12
CA LEU A 57 12.50 10.37 18.03
C LEU A 57 12.60 11.75 17.37
N VAL A 58 11.87 11.97 16.26
CA VAL A 58 11.81 13.29 15.60
C VAL A 58 11.18 14.34 16.52
N THR A 59 10.13 13.98 17.26
CA THR A 59 9.49 14.90 18.21
C THR A 59 10.43 15.30 19.34
N ILE A 60 11.22 14.35 19.87
CA ILE A 60 12.23 14.61 20.91
C ILE A 60 13.34 15.49 20.35
N LEU A 61 13.86 15.20 19.16
CA LEU A 61 14.88 16.03 18.51
C LEU A 61 14.39 17.45 18.27
N PHE A 62 13.14 17.61 17.85
CA PHE A 62 12.54 18.92 17.64
C PHE A 62 12.36 19.70 18.96
N ALA A 63 11.95 19.01 20.03
CA ALA A 63 11.84 19.62 21.35
C ALA A 63 13.21 20.07 21.90
N LEU A 64 14.25 19.24 21.70
CA LEU A 64 15.63 19.58 22.06
C LEU A 64 16.16 20.76 21.24
N TYR A 65 15.89 20.78 19.94
CA TYR A 65 16.27 21.89 19.07
C TYR A 65 15.62 23.21 19.50
N LYS A 66 14.34 23.19 19.90
CA LYS A 66 13.64 24.40 20.37
C LYS A 66 14.14 24.88 21.74
N TRP A 67 14.70 23.99 22.55
CA TRP A 67 15.18 24.31 23.90
C TRP A 67 16.58 24.94 23.90
N TYR A 68 17.36 24.73 22.83
CA TYR A 68 18.66 25.35 22.59
C TYR A 68 18.52 26.66 21.79
#